data_AF-A0A431I0V0-F1
#
_entry.id   AF-A0A431I0V0-F1
#
_cell.length_a   1.000
_cell.length_b   1.000
_cell.length_c   1.000
_cell.angle_alpha   90.00
_cell.angle_beta   90.00
_cell.angle_gamma   90.00
#
_symmetry.space_group_name_H-M   'P 1'
#
loop_
_entity.id
_entity.type
_entity.pdbx_description
1 polymer ?
#
loop_
_entity_poly.entity_id
_entity_poly.type
_entity_poly.pdbx_seq_one_letter_code
_entity_poly.pdbx_strand_id
1 'polypeptide(L)'
;MRYIYLHGFASGATSLKATFFQSKLLEHNIELEIIDWNSDDFTTLCISNEINVILPQIQNDDITIIASSMGAIIALNLACRLANVKK
;
A
#
# COMPACT_ATOMS: atom_id res chain seq x y z
N MET A 1 1.92 -5.95 14.42
CA MET A 1 1.62 -4.72 13.68
C MET A 1 2.43 -4.75 12.41
N ARG A 2 1.77 -4.67 11.27
CA ARG A 2 2.42 -4.73 9.95
C ARG A 2 2.37 -3.36 9.30
N TYR A 3 3.49 -2.92 8.75
CA TYR A 3 3.60 -1.63 8.07
C TYR A 3 3.74 -1.88 6.58
N ILE A 4 2.85 -1.31 5.79
CA ILE A 4 2.85 -1.49 4.35
C ILE A 4 2.98 -0.14 3.64
N TYR A 5 3.68 -0.13 2.51
CA TYR A 5 3.76 1.00 1.62
C TYR A 5 2.93 0.76 0.36
N LEU A 6 2.07 1.72 0.05
CA LEU A 6 1.27 1.76 -1.14
C LEU A 6 1.78 2.81 -2.14
N HIS A 7 2.39 2.35 -3.25
CA HIS A 7 2.91 3.21 -4.31
C HIS A 7 1.84 3.97 -5.10
N GLY A 8 2.28 4.97 -5.87
CA GLY A 8 1.39 5.74 -6.74
C GLY A 8 1.09 5.03 -8.06
N PHE A 9 0.22 5.63 -8.86
CA PHE A 9 0.00 5.24 -10.24
C PHE A 9 1.31 5.28 -11.06
N ALA A 10 1.52 4.28 -11.92
CA ALA A 10 2.72 4.11 -12.77
C ALA A 10 4.05 4.14 -12.00
N SER A 11 4.01 3.80 -10.71
CA SER A 11 5.15 3.62 -9.83
C SER A 11 5.22 2.15 -9.45
N GLY A 12 6.38 1.62 -9.11
CA GLY A 12 6.52 0.23 -8.65
C GLY A 12 7.09 0.12 -7.24
N ALA A 13 7.33 -1.12 -6.81
CA ALA A 13 7.93 -1.41 -5.50
C ALA A 13 9.32 -0.79 -5.30
N THR A 14 10.03 -0.49 -6.38
CA THR A 14 11.38 0.12 -6.35
C THR A 14 11.36 1.65 -6.45
N SER A 15 10.20 2.29 -6.34
CA SER A 15 10.11 3.75 -6.43
C SER A 15 10.93 4.46 -5.35
N LEU A 16 11.43 5.66 -5.66
CA LEU A 16 12.25 6.45 -4.73
C LEU A 16 11.56 6.69 -3.38
N LYS A 17 10.23 6.84 -3.36
CA LYS A 17 9.48 7.01 -2.11
C LYS A 17 9.41 5.71 -1.33
N ALA A 18 9.14 4.59 -2.01
CA ALA A 18 9.05 3.29 -1.35
C ALA A 18 10.39 2.92 -0.69
N THR A 19 11.49 3.03 -1.43
CA THR A 19 12.84 2.75 -0.92
C THR A 19 13.25 3.72 0.17
N PHE A 20 12.95 5.02 0.02
CA PHE A 20 13.22 6.02 1.05
C PHE A 20 12.51 5.70 2.37
N PHE A 21 11.19 5.44 2.34
CA PHE A 21 10.44 5.12 3.55
C PHE A 21 10.88 3.81 4.17
N GLN A 22 11.18 2.79 3.35
CA GLN A 22 11.67 1.51 3.85
C GLN A 22 12.99 1.66 4.59
N SER A 23 13.97 2.36 3.99
CA SER A 23 15.26 2.62 4.66
C SER A 23 15.08 3.44 5.93
N LYS A 24 14.24 4.49 5.89
CA LYS A 24 14.04 5.38 7.04
C LYS A 24 13.34 4.70 8.22
N LEU A 25 12.36 3.83 7.96
CA LEU A 25 11.71 3.08 9.03
C LEU A 25 12.59 1.96 9.58
N LEU A 26 13.43 1.36 8.73
CA LEU A 26 14.38 0.35 9.17
C LEU A 26 15.41 0.90 10.16
N GLU A 27 15.81 2.18 10.05
CA GLU A 27 16.64 2.88 11.05
C GLU A 27 16.01 2.86 12.47
N HIS A 28 14.68 2.69 12.55
CA HIS A 28 13.93 2.58 13.80
C HIS A 28 13.48 1.15 14.12
N ASN A 29 14.04 0.12 13.45
CA ASN A 29 13.63 -1.28 13.56
C ASN A 29 12.16 -1.53 13.16
N ILE A 30 11.61 -0.70 12.29
CA ILE A 30 10.28 -0.87 11.73
C ILE A 30 10.43 -1.41 10.30
N GLU A 31 10.02 -2.67 10.10
CA GLU A 31 10.00 -3.28 8.78
C GLU A 31 8.82 -2.75 7.97
N LEU A 32 9.11 -2.15 6.81
CA LEU A 32 8.11 -1.66 5.86
C LEU A 32 8.06 -2.60 4.66
N GLU A 33 6.96 -3.33 4.53
CA GLU A 33 6.65 -4.13 3.35
C GLU A 33 6.19 -3.22 2.21
N ILE A 34 6.69 -3.43 1.01
CA ILE A 34 6.24 -2.69 -0.17
C ILE A 34 5.39 -3.64 -1.01
N ILE A 35 4.11 -3.33 -1.16
CA ILE A 35 3.21 -4.14 -1.99
C ILE A 35 3.28 -3.61 -3.42
N ASP A 36 3.71 -4.46 -4.35
CA ASP A 36 3.57 -4.20 -5.79
C ASP A 36 2.22 -4.75 -6.24
N TRP A 37 1.37 -3.88 -6.79
CA TRP A 37 0.06 -4.29 -7.32
C TRP A 37 -0.12 -3.89 -8.78
N ASN A 38 0.93 -3.42 -9.46
CA ASN A 38 0.78 -3.05 -10.86
C ASN A 38 0.25 -4.25 -11.65
N SER A 39 -0.90 -4.06 -12.29
CA SER A 39 -1.44 -4.99 -13.28
C SER A 39 -0.61 -4.92 -14.56
N ASP A 40 -0.36 -6.07 -15.19
CA ASP A 40 0.27 -6.16 -16.50
C ASP A 40 -0.61 -5.53 -17.61
N ASP A 41 -1.93 -5.42 -17.37
CA ASP A 41 -2.88 -4.79 -18.28
C ASP A 41 -3.37 -3.44 -17.74
N PHE A 42 -2.84 -2.37 -18.36
CA PHE A 42 -3.22 -1.00 -18.07
C PHE A 42 -4.63 -0.63 -18.55
N THR A 43 -5.13 -1.28 -19.61
CA THR A 43 -6.39 -0.89 -20.25
C THR A 43 -7.62 -1.16 -19.39
N THR A 44 -7.45 -2.02 -18.38
CA THR A 44 -8.49 -2.42 -17.42
C THR A 44 -8.28 -1.81 -16.02
N LEU A 45 -7.34 -0.87 -15.88
CA LEU A 45 -7.00 -0.25 -14.60
C LEU A 45 -8.18 0.58 -14.07
N CYS A 46 -8.68 0.17 -12.90
CA CYS A 46 -9.76 0.84 -12.16
C CYS A 46 -9.46 0.78 -10.67
N ILE A 47 -9.71 1.87 -9.94
CA ILE A 47 -9.44 1.94 -8.48
C ILE A 47 -10.13 0.81 -7.72
N SER A 48 -11.34 0.42 -8.12
CA SER A 48 -12.07 -0.69 -7.53
C SER A 48 -11.37 -2.04 -7.70
N ASN A 49 -10.72 -2.26 -8.85
CA ASN A 49 -9.99 -3.50 -9.11
C ASN A 49 -8.74 -3.56 -8.24
N GLU A 50 -8.00 -2.45 -8.14
CA GLU A 50 -6.81 -2.38 -7.29
C GLU A 50 -7.15 -2.61 -5.81
N ILE A 51 -8.27 -2.07 -5.32
CA ILE A 51 -8.74 -2.35 -3.95
C ILE A 51 -8.97 -3.85 -3.75
N ASN A 52 -9.59 -4.55 -4.71
CA ASN A 52 -9.85 -5.98 -4.61
C ASN A 52 -8.56 -6.83 -4.67
N VAL A 53 -7.49 -6.32 -5.27
CA VAL A 53 -6.17 -6.97 -5.27
C VAL A 53 -5.49 -6.86 -3.91
N ILE A 54 -5.60 -5.70 -3.26
CA ILE A 54 -4.95 -5.44 -1.96
C ILE A 54 -5.73 -6.05 -0.79
N LEU A 55 -7.06 -5.98 -0.81
CA LEU A 55 -7.93 -6.34 0.32
C LEU A 55 -7.61 -7.72 0.93
N PRO A 56 -7.45 -8.82 0.15
CA PRO A 56 -7.19 -10.15 0.72
C PRO A 56 -5.85 -10.25 1.43
N GLN A 57 -4.87 -9.43 1.03
CA GLN A 57 -3.51 -9.45 1.58
C GLN A 57 -3.43 -8.82 2.97
N ILE A 58 -4.42 -8.00 3.37
CA ILE A 58 -4.31 -7.14 4.56
C ILE A 58 -5.46 -7.33 5.56
N GLN A 59 -6.48 -8.14 5.25
CA GLN A 59 -7.71 -8.20 6.04
C GLN A 59 -7.56 -8.79 7.46
N ASN A 60 -6.51 -9.56 7.74
CA ASN A 60 -6.35 -10.30 9.00
C ASN A 60 -5.32 -9.70 9.97
N ASP A 61 -4.59 -8.67 9.54
CA ASP A 61 -3.48 -8.10 10.31
C ASP A 61 -3.82 -6.68 10.79
N ASP A 62 -3.42 -6.34 12.01
CA ASP A 62 -3.32 -4.95 12.45
C ASP A 62 -2.30 -4.22 11.57
N ILE A 63 -2.77 -3.29 10.73
CA ILE A 63 -1.97 -2.65 9.68
C ILE A 63 -1.93 -1.14 9.80
N THR A 64 -0.73 -0.58 9.56
CA THR A 64 -0.50 0.84 9.30
C THR A 64 -0.09 1.01 7.84
N ILE A 65 -0.75 1.91 7.13
CA ILE A 65 -0.53 2.13 5.69
C ILE A 65 0.17 3.48 5.47
N ILE A 66 1.31 3.46 4.78
CA ILE A 66 1.93 4.66 4.20
C ILE A 66 1.66 4.63 2.71
N ALA A 67 1.19 5.73 2.12
CA ALA A 67 0.76 5.70 0.74
C ALA A 67 1.02 7.01 0.00
N SER A 68 1.10 6.94 -1.34
CA SER A 68 1.31 8.12 -2.18
C SER A 68 0.39 8.14 -3.40
N SER A 69 -0.09 9.33 -3.78
CA SER A 69 -0.93 9.54 -4.97
C SER A 69 -2.12 8.55 -5.01
N MET A 70 -2.28 7.76 -6.07
CA MET A 70 -3.33 6.74 -6.18
C MET A 70 -3.35 5.75 -5.02
N GLY A 71 -2.18 5.36 -4.50
CA GLY A 71 -2.09 4.50 -3.32
C GLY A 71 -2.77 5.11 -2.10
N ALA A 72 -2.77 6.44 -1.94
CA ALA A 72 -3.45 7.11 -0.83
C ALA A 72 -4.97 7.05 -0.94
N ILE A 73 -5.52 7.08 -2.16
CA ILE A 73 -6.96 6.88 -2.41
C ILE A 73 -7.36 5.46 -2.01
N ILE A 74 -6.55 4.46 -2.39
CA ILE A 74 -6.75 3.06 -2.00
C ILE A 74 -6.66 2.91 -0.47
N ALA A 75 -5.61 3.45 0.16
CA ALA A 75 -5.41 3.41 1.60
C ALA A 75 -6.59 4.00 2.38
N LEU A 76 -7.08 5.17 1.96
CA LEU A 76 -8.24 5.83 2.59
C LEU A 76 -9.50 4.97 2.45
N ASN A 77 -9.72 4.39 1.27
CA ASN A 77 -10.86 3.50 1.03
C ASN A 77 -10.82 2.27 1.95
N LEU A 78 -9.65 1.65 2.09
CA LEU A 78 -9.42 0.51 3.00
C LEU A 78 -9.64 0.91 4.45
N ALA A 79 -9.09 2.05 4.90
CA ALA A 79 -9.27 2.56 6.27
C ALA A 79 -10.73 2.90 6.61
N CYS A 80 -11.58 3.19 5.61
CA CYS A 80 -13.01 3.35 5.81
C CYS A 80 -13.75 2.01 5.94
N ARG A 81 -13.25 0.93 5.33
CA ARG A 81 -13.91 -0.40 5.29
C ARG A 81 -13.44 -1.35 6.39
N LEU A 82 -12.18 -1.22 6.79
CA LEU A 82 -11.48 -2.19 7.61
C LEU A 82 -11.17 -1.61 8.99
N ALA A 83 -11.66 -2.27 10.04
CA ALA A 83 -11.40 -1.87 11.43
C ALA A 83 -9.93 -2.13 11.85
N ASN A 84 -9.24 -3.05 11.18
CA ASN A 84 -7.85 -3.42 11.45
C ASN A 84 -6.81 -2.46 10.83
N VAL A 85 -7.25 -1.48 10.03
CA VAL A 85 -6.38 -0.40 9.52
C VAL A 85 -6.36 0.74 10.52
N LYS A 86 -5.18 1.01 11.11
CA LYS A 86 -5.01 2.09 12.09
C LYS A 86 -4.86 3.44 11.39
N LYS A 87 -5.50 4.45 11.98
CA LYS A 87 -5.57 5.83 11.47
C LYS A 87 -4.68 6.74 12.28
#